data_AF-A0A8E0IF78-F1
#
_entry.id   AF-A0A8E0IF78-F1
#
_cell.length_a   1.000
_cell.length_b   1.000
_cell.length_c   1.000
_cell.angle_alpha   90.00
_cell.angle_beta   90.00
_cell.angle_gamma   90.00
#
_symmetry.space_group_name_H-M   'P 1'
#
loop_
_entity.id
_entity.type
_entity.pdbx_description
1 polymer ?
#
loop_
_entity_poly.entity_id
_entity_poly.type
_entity_poly.pdbx_seq_one_letter_code
_entity_poly.pdbx_strand_id
1 'polypeptide(L)'
;FLSLVYGTTFRGIAKDFQHVPFLYALYGALLAGVFEEVGRYLGLKFINKRIPTKAATPETPFLYGLGHGGLEMILIGSLTMFSNFMFAMLINGGKVNEMLEKVPASSRSVLNTQVKQLMATTGWTISLSLMERLLALAVQIALSVVVWIIIMKRMRWFWLLLPIGLHAFIDFPAALTQVGALNGAVEEVLLVVQTILVLAFTYWFWRQNRQVMTRTAKTA
;
A
#
# COMPACT_ATOMS: atom_id res chain seq x y z
N PHE A 1 6.28 3.25 -0.50
CA PHE A 1 6.52 3.51 -1.92
C PHE A 1 6.88 4.99 -2.15
N LEU A 2 6.08 5.93 -1.64
CA LEU A 2 6.32 7.38 -1.69
C LEU A 2 7.74 7.82 -1.24
N SER A 3 8.28 7.36 -0.10
CA SER A 3 9.65 7.69 0.32
C SER A 3 10.75 7.20 -0.65
N LEU A 4 10.48 6.17 -1.45
CA LEU A 4 11.38 5.61 -2.46
C LEU A 4 11.31 6.41 -3.78
N VAL A 5 10.12 6.87 -4.14
CA VAL A 5 9.89 7.81 -5.26
C VAL A 5 10.55 9.16 -4.99
N TYR A 6 10.44 9.67 -3.76
CA TYR A 6 11.00 10.95 -3.36
C TYR A 6 12.51 10.93 -3.04
N GLY A 7 13.09 9.73 -2.85
CA GLY A 7 14.52 9.53 -2.60
C GLY A 7 15.40 9.34 -3.84
N THR A 8 14.82 9.25 -5.04
CA THR A 8 15.49 8.82 -6.29
C THR A 8 15.39 9.88 -7.41
N THR A 9 15.71 9.54 -8.66
CA THR A 9 15.83 10.41 -9.85
C THR A 9 14.64 11.34 -10.14
N PHE A 10 13.46 11.09 -9.55
CA PHE A 10 12.28 11.97 -9.64
C PHE A 10 12.34 13.18 -8.71
N ARG A 11 13.40 13.33 -7.91
CA ARG A 11 13.61 14.45 -6.97
C ARG A 11 13.53 15.83 -7.62
N GLY A 12 13.93 15.96 -8.88
CA GLY A 12 13.90 17.24 -9.62
C GLY A 12 12.46 17.75 -9.82
N ILE A 13 11.62 16.95 -10.45
CA ILE A 13 10.20 17.27 -10.69
C ILE A 13 9.44 17.41 -9.36
N ALA A 14 9.73 16.54 -8.40
CA ALA A 14 9.12 16.58 -7.08
C ALA A 14 9.45 17.91 -6.35
N LYS A 15 10.67 18.43 -6.49
CA LYS A 15 11.11 19.70 -5.86
C LYS A 15 10.33 20.91 -6.36
N ASP A 16 9.97 20.93 -7.64
CA ASP A 16 9.21 22.05 -8.25
C ASP A 16 7.80 22.18 -7.66
N PHE A 17 7.22 21.08 -7.17
CA PHE A 17 5.87 21.05 -6.58
C PHE A 17 5.86 21.08 -5.06
N GLN A 18 7.01 21.08 -4.37
CA GLN A 18 7.07 21.13 -2.90
C GLN A 18 6.38 22.37 -2.31
N HIS A 19 6.28 23.44 -3.09
CA HIS A 19 5.59 24.67 -2.72
C HIS A 19 4.06 24.60 -2.87
N VAL A 20 3.54 23.55 -3.50
CA VAL A 20 2.10 23.29 -3.70
C VAL A 20 1.77 21.88 -3.22
N PRO A 21 1.56 21.69 -1.90
CA PRO A 21 1.44 20.37 -1.27
C PRO A 21 0.40 19.43 -1.93
N PHE A 22 -0.70 20.01 -2.41
CA PHE A 22 -1.73 19.28 -3.13
C PHE A 22 -1.23 18.65 -4.44
N LEU A 23 -0.53 19.44 -5.27
CA LEU A 23 -0.07 18.97 -6.59
C LEU A 23 1.05 17.93 -6.43
N TYR A 24 1.90 18.11 -5.42
CA TYR A 24 2.91 17.13 -5.03
C TYR A 24 2.30 15.79 -4.60
N ALA A 25 1.32 15.83 -3.69
CA ALA A 25 0.62 14.64 -3.23
C ALA A 25 -0.11 13.92 -4.37
N LEU A 26 -0.75 14.69 -5.27
CA LEU A 26 -1.48 14.14 -6.42
C LEU A 26 -0.54 13.47 -7.40
N TYR A 27 0.58 14.12 -7.71
CA TYR A 27 1.63 13.55 -8.56
C TYR A 27 2.18 12.24 -7.97
N GLY A 28 2.51 12.24 -6.68
CA GLY A 28 3.03 11.06 -5.99
C GLY A 28 2.03 9.90 -6.00
N ALA A 29 0.76 10.15 -5.66
CA ALA A 29 -0.29 9.14 -5.61
C ALA A 29 -0.61 8.57 -7.00
N LEU A 30 -0.65 9.40 -8.04
CA LEU A 30 -0.83 8.94 -9.42
C LEU A 30 0.36 8.11 -9.91
N LEU A 31 1.57 8.55 -9.60
CA LEU A 31 2.78 7.83 -10.00
C LEU A 31 2.85 6.45 -9.32
N ALA A 32 2.54 6.38 -8.02
CA ALA A 32 2.40 5.13 -7.28
C ALA A 32 1.37 4.21 -7.93
N GLY A 33 0.16 4.73 -8.20
CA GLY A 33 -0.90 3.99 -8.88
C GLY A 33 -0.48 3.46 -10.26
N VAL A 34 0.22 4.27 -11.08
CA VAL A 34 0.69 3.80 -12.38
C VAL A 34 1.66 2.63 -12.24
N PHE A 35 2.68 2.74 -11.38
CA PHE A 35 3.69 1.69 -11.25
C PHE A 35 3.10 0.40 -10.67
N GLU A 36 2.31 0.51 -9.61
CA GLU A 36 1.72 -0.67 -8.98
C GLU A 36 0.69 -1.33 -9.88
N GLU A 37 -0.24 -0.58 -10.48
CA GLU A 37 -1.29 -1.17 -11.33
C GLU A 37 -0.75 -1.75 -12.63
N VAL A 38 0.29 -1.15 -13.22
CA VAL A 38 0.96 -1.73 -14.38
C VAL A 38 1.67 -3.02 -13.99
N GLY A 39 2.37 -3.04 -12.85
CA GLY A 39 2.99 -4.26 -12.31
C GLY A 39 1.97 -5.37 -12.08
N ARG A 40 0.85 -5.04 -11.43
CA ARG A 40 -0.29 -5.92 -11.17
C ARG A 40 -0.91 -6.47 -12.44
N TYR A 41 -1.14 -5.61 -13.44
CA TYR A 41 -1.64 -6.03 -14.75
C TYR A 41 -0.69 -7.01 -15.43
N LEU A 42 0.62 -6.72 -15.46
CA LEU A 42 1.61 -7.60 -16.07
C LEU A 42 1.71 -8.94 -15.34
N GLY A 43 1.70 -8.94 -14.00
CA GLY A 43 1.72 -10.15 -13.17
C GLY A 43 0.50 -11.04 -13.40
N LEU A 44 -0.70 -10.47 -13.31
CA LEU A 44 -1.95 -11.21 -13.55
C LEU A 44 -2.06 -11.69 -15.00
N LYS A 45 -1.62 -10.89 -15.99
CA LYS A 45 -1.59 -11.30 -17.40
C LYS A 45 -0.61 -12.44 -17.63
N PHE A 46 0.54 -12.43 -16.95
CA PHE A 46 1.51 -13.53 -17.00
C PHE A 46 0.91 -14.82 -16.41
N ILE A 47 0.25 -14.75 -15.26
CA ILE A 47 -0.44 -15.89 -14.64
C ILE A 47 -1.50 -16.46 -15.59
N ASN A 48 -2.36 -15.61 -16.15
CA ASN A 48 -3.37 -16.03 -17.12
C ASN A 48 -2.76 -16.73 -18.35
N LYS A 49 -1.62 -16.23 -18.84
CA LYS A 49 -0.93 -16.83 -19.99
C LYS A 49 -0.28 -18.18 -19.66
N ARG A 50 0.31 -18.33 -18.46
CA ARG A 50 1.08 -19.51 -18.06
C ARG A 50 0.23 -20.62 -17.46
N ILE A 51 -0.84 -20.27 -16.76
CA ILE A 51 -1.73 -21.20 -16.08
C ILE A 51 -3.20 -20.85 -16.42
N PRO A 52 -3.64 -21.10 -17.66
CA PRO A 52 -4.98 -20.72 -18.11
C PRO A 52 -6.09 -21.41 -17.29
N THR A 53 -5.82 -22.59 -16.73
CA THR A 53 -6.75 -23.32 -15.85
C THR A 53 -7.09 -22.57 -14.57
N LYS A 54 -6.21 -21.66 -14.10
CA LYS A 54 -6.47 -20.78 -12.96
C LYS A 54 -7.25 -19.52 -13.36
N ALA A 55 -7.39 -19.24 -14.67
CA ALA A 55 -8.19 -18.12 -15.15
C ALA A 55 -9.67 -18.21 -14.72
N ALA A 56 -10.09 -19.46 -14.54
CA ALA A 56 -11.39 -19.95 -14.12
C ALA A 56 -11.80 -19.60 -12.68
N THR A 57 -10.83 -19.43 -11.78
CA THR A 57 -11.13 -19.44 -10.35
C THR A 57 -11.23 -18.00 -9.82
N PRO A 58 -12.29 -17.66 -9.08
CA PRO A 58 -12.40 -16.39 -8.37
C PRO A 58 -11.26 -16.15 -7.36
N GLU A 59 -10.58 -17.23 -6.96
CA GLU A 59 -9.46 -17.25 -6.02
C GLU A 59 -8.18 -16.61 -6.59
N THR A 60 -7.98 -16.65 -7.91
CA THR A 60 -6.73 -16.16 -8.53
C THR A 60 -6.45 -14.68 -8.26
N PRO A 61 -7.37 -13.74 -8.53
CA PRO A 61 -7.14 -12.33 -8.18
C PRO A 61 -7.02 -12.11 -6.67
N PHE A 62 -7.74 -12.88 -5.86
CA PHE A 62 -7.69 -12.78 -4.40
C PHE A 62 -6.30 -13.16 -3.87
N LEU A 63 -5.80 -14.34 -4.25
CA LEU A 63 -4.49 -14.83 -3.82
C LEU A 63 -3.34 -13.98 -4.38
N TYR A 64 -3.47 -13.48 -5.62
CA TYR A 64 -2.51 -12.54 -6.16
C TYR A 64 -2.45 -11.26 -5.33
N GLY A 65 -3.60 -10.64 -5.05
CA GLY A 65 -3.65 -9.42 -4.25
C GLY A 65 -3.16 -9.62 -2.82
N LEU A 66 -3.46 -10.78 -2.22
CA LEU A 66 -2.95 -11.16 -0.91
C LEU A 66 -1.42 -11.30 -0.91
N GLY A 67 -0.85 -11.95 -1.93
CA GLY A 67 0.61 -12.10 -2.07
C GLY A 67 1.32 -10.79 -2.36
N HIS A 68 0.77 -9.97 -3.26
CA HIS A 68 1.33 -8.68 -3.63
C HIS A 68 1.25 -7.68 -2.46
N GLY A 69 0.07 -7.48 -1.88
CA GLY A 69 -0.13 -6.61 -0.73
C GLY A 69 0.59 -7.11 0.53
N GLY A 70 0.66 -8.42 0.73
CA GLY A 70 1.45 -9.02 1.82
C GLY A 70 2.95 -8.74 1.68
N LEU A 71 3.49 -8.84 0.47
CA LEU A 71 4.89 -8.50 0.20
C LEU A 71 5.15 -7.00 0.45
N GLU A 72 4.25 -6.12 0.02
CA GLU A 72 4.36 -4.68 0.28
C GLU A 72 4.32 -4.35 1.77
N MET A 73 3.44 -5.00 2.54
CA MET A 73 3.42 -4.86 3.99
C MET A 73 4.78 -5.24 4.59
N ILE A 74 5.36 -6.36 4.15
CA ILE A 74 6.68 -6.84 4.61
C ILE A 74 7.78 -5.82 4.28
N LEU A 75 7.84 -5.34 3.04
CA LEU A 75 8.91 -4.49 2.55
C LEU A 75 8.82 -3.03 3.03
N ILE A 76 7.61 -2.48 3.13
CA ILE A 76 7.40 -1.03 3.35
C ILE A 76 7.01 -0.73 4.80
N GLY A 77 6.48 -1.70 5.56
CA GLY A 77 6.01 -1.49 6.94
C GLY A 77 6.65 -2.43 7.98
N SER A 78 6.81 -3.72 7.66
CA SER A 78 7.19 -4.70 8.67
C SER A 78 8.62 -4.56 9.17
N LEU A 79 9.57 -4.04 8.38
CA LEU A 79 10.94 -3.83 8.85
C LEU A 79 11.00 -2.77 9.97
N THR A 80 10.24 -1.68 9.83
CA THR A 80 10.15 -0.62 10.85
C THR A 80 9.42 -1.13 12.10
N MET A 81 8.32 -1.86 11.93
CA MET A 81 7.59 -2.44 13.07
C MET A 81 8.42 -3.50 13.81
N PHE A 82 9.14 -4.34 13.07
CA PHE A 82 10.05 -5.33 13.64
C PHE A 82 11.19 -4.66 14.41
N SER A 83 11.80 -3.61 13.84
CA SER A 83 12.81 -2.82 14.54
C SER A 83 12.25 -2.21 15.84
N ASN A 84 11.07 -1.59 15.78
CA ASN A 84 10.39 -1.03 16.95
C ASN A 84 10.07 -2.10 18.00
N PHE A 85 9.65 -3.30 17.60
CA PHE A 85 9.43 -4.41 18.51
C PHE A 85 10.70 -4.83 19.24
N MET A 86 11.83 -4.95 18.52
CA MET A 86 13.14 -5.23 19.12
C MET A 86 13.55 -4.14 20.12
N PHE A 87 13.37 -2.86 19.76
CA PHE A 87 13.62 -1.74 20.67
C PHE A 87 12.71 -1.78 21.90
N ALA A 88 11.42 -2.11 21.74
CA ALA A 88 10.48 -2.21 22.85
C ALA A 88 10.92 -3.31 23.84
N MET A 89 11.40 -4.46 23.37
CA MET A 89 11.96 -5.50 24.25
C MET A 89 13.18 -5.02 25.02
N LEU A 90 14.08 -4.27 24.37
CA LEU A 90 15.27 -3.70 25.02
C LEU A 90 14.92 -2.65 26.07
N ILE A 91 13.94 -1.79 25.77
CA ILE A 91 13.45 -0.75 26.69
C ILE A 91 12.82 -1.41 27.92
N ASN A 92 11.88 -2.35 27.72
CA ASN A 92 11.22 -3.06 28.82
C ASN A 92 12.20 -3.93 29.63
N GLY A 93 13.28 -4.41 29.00
CA GLY A 93 14.34 -5.15 29.68
C GLY A 93 15.38 -4.28 30.40
N GLY A 94 15.28 -2.95 30.33
CA GLY A 94 16.26 -2.03 30.95
C GLY A 94 17.63 -1.98 30.28
N LYS A 95 17.77 -2.52 29.06
CA LYS A 95 19.07 -2.73 28.36
C LYS A 95 19.45 -1.61 27.40
N VAL A 96 18.78 -0.46 27.48
CA VAL A 96 19.02 0.68 26.57
C VAL A 96 20.44 1.21 26.69
N ASN A 97 20.97 1.31 27.92
CA ASN A 97 22.33 1.81 28.16
C ASN A 97 23.41 0.89 27.56
N GLU A 98 23.25 -0.44 27.71
CA GLU A 98 24.15 -1.43 27.10
C GLU A 98 24.15 -1.36 25.56
N MET A 99 23.01 -1.02 24.96
CA MET A 99 22.91 -0.81 23.51
C MET A 99 23.65 0.46 23.07
N LEU A 100 23.50 1.57 23.81
CA LEU A 100 24.15 2.85 23.49
C LEU A 100 25.69 2.76 23.56
N GLU A 101 26.22 1.91 24.44
CA GLU A 101 27.66 1.65 24.55
C GLU A 101 28.21 0.89 23.33
N LYS A 102 27.44 -0.04 22.77
CA LYS A 102 27.83 -0.87 21.60
C LYS A 102 27.72 -0.16 20.27
N VAL A 103 27.13 1.03 20.23
CA VAL A 103 26.87 1.78 18.99
C VAL A 103 27.82 2.98 18.89
N PRO A 104 28.36 3.30 17.69
CA PRO A 104 29.21 4.47 17.48
C PRO A 104 28.59 5.76 18.02
N ALA A 105 29.44 6.65 18.56
CA ALA A 105 29.00 7.91 19.15
C ALA A 105 28.18 8.78 18.17
N SER A 106 28.47 8.71 16.87
CA SER A 106 27.74 9.39 15.80
C SER A 106 26.28 8.97 15.66
N SER A 107 25.92 7.74 16.07
CA SER A 107 24.57 7.19 15.91
C SER A 107 23.74 7.22 17.22
N ARG A 108 24.36 7.58 18.36
CA ARG A 108 23.68 7.62 19.67
C ARG A 108 22.54 8.63 19.73
N SER A 109 22.66 9.78 19.04
CA SER A 109 21.60 10.80 18.98
C SER A 109 20.34 10.28 18.29
N VAL A 110 20.51 9.55 17.18
CA VAL A 110 19.41 8.91 16.43
C VAL A 110 18.74 7.84 17.29
N LEU A 111 19.53 6.97 17.93
CA LEU A 111 18.97 5.94 18.82
C LEU A 111 18.22 6.52 20.01
N ASN A 112 18.75 7.56 20.66
CA ASN A 112 18.05 8.23 21.75
C ASN A 112 16.73 8.85 21.30
N THR A 113 16.68 9.37 20.08
CA THR A 113 15.44 9.89 19.48
C THR A 113 14.44 8.76 19.24
N GLN A 114 14.88 7.64 18.68
CA GLN A 114 14.03 6.45 18.45
C GLN A 114 13.46 5.90 19.76
N VAL A 115 14.29 5.76 20.80
CA VAL A 115 13.86 5.29 22.12
C VAL A 115 12.82 6.24 22.72
N LYS A 116 13.08 7.56 22.71
CA LYS A 116 12.11 8.55 23.21
C LYS A 116 10.79 8.53 22.45
N GLN A 117 10.85 8.43 21.13
CA GLN A 117 9.65 8.30 20.30
C GLN A 117 8.87 7.04 20.67
N LEU A 118 9.54 5.90 20.77
CA LEU A 118 8.88 4.64 21.08
C LEU A 118 8.27 4.61 22.49
N MET A 119 8.92 5.27 23.46
CA MET A 119 8.37 5.44 24.82
C MET A 119 7.16 6.38 24.85
N ALA A 120 7.06 7.33 23.91
CA ALA A 120 5.92 8.22 23.77
C ALA A 120 4.78 7.60 22.93
N THR A 121 5.07 6.56 22.15
CA THR A 121 4.08 5.81 21.36
C THR A 121 3.11 5.09 22.27
N THR A 122 1.82 5.28 22.02
CA THR A 122 0.75 4.60 22.78
C THR A 122 0.32 3.31 22.09
N GLY A 123 -0.29 2.39 22.85
CA GLY A 123 -0.92 1.21 22.26
C GLY A 123 -1.95 1.58 21.17
N TRP A 124 -2.69 2.67 21.38
CA TRP A 124 -3.64 3.21 20.40
C TRP A 124 -2.99 3.56 19.05
N THR A 125 -1.87 4.29 19.07
CA THR A 125 -1.15 4.64 17.84
C THR A 125 -0.64 3.42 17.08
N ILE A 126 -0.22 2.36 17.78
CA ILE A 126 0.18 1.10 17.16
C ILE A 126 -1.02 0.40 16.53
N SER A 127 -2.16 0.37 17.22
CA SER A 127 -3.40 -0.21 16.71
C SER A 127 -3.88 0.48 15.44
N LEU A 128 -3.80 1.81 15.37
CA LEU A 128 -4.13 2.57 14.16
C LEU A 128 -3.20 2.21 12.98
N SER A 129 -1.88 2.17 13.20
CA SER A 129 -0.95 1.76 12.14
C SER A 129 -1.20 0.33 11.65
N LEU A 130 -1.61 -0.61 12.52
CA LEU A 130 -1.98 -1.96 12.10
C LEU A 130 -3.28 -1.97 11.31
N MET A 131 -4.27 -1.18 11.73
CA MET A 131 -5.53 -1.02 11.02
C MET A 131 -5.30 -0.49 9.59
N GLU A 132 -4.51 0.58 9.44
CA GLU A 132 -4.11 1.14 8.14
C GLU A 132 -3.60 0.04 7.20
N ARG A 133 -2.71 -0.83 7.69
CA ARG A 133 -2.11 -1.90 6.89
C ARG A 133 -3.12 -2.98 6.48
N LEU A 134 -4.05 -3.34 7.36
CA LEU A 134 -5.10 -4.29 7.04
C LEU A 134 -6.08 -3.73 6.01
N LEU A 135 -6.40 -2.44 6.10
CA LEU A 135 -7.23 -1.73 5.13
C LEU A 135 -6.51 -1.63 3.77
N ALA A 136 -5.24 -1.25 3.76
CA ALA A 136 -4.42 -1.23 2.56
C ALA A 136 -4.33 -2.61 1.90
N LEU A 137 -4.17 -3.69 2.68
CA LEU A 137 -4.20 -5.06 2.17
C LEU A 137 -5.55 -5.40 1.51
N ALA A 138 -6.66 -5.02 2.15
CA ALA A 138 -7.99 -5.22 1.59
C ALA A 138 -8.16 -4.46 0.25
N VAL A 139 -7.64 -3.24 0.16
CA VAL A 139 -7.60 -2.45 -1.09
C VAL A 139 -6.75 -3.14 -2.16
N GLN A 140 -5.56 -3.64 -1.81
CA GLN A 140 -4.66 -4.37 -2.72
C GLN A 140 -5.32 -5.61 -3.34
N ILE A 141 -6.09 -6.34 -2.52
CA ILE A 141 -6.93 -7.46 -2.96
C ILE A 141 -8.04 -6.97 -3.90
N ALA A 142 -8.74 -5.88 -3.54
CA ALA A 142 -9.83 -5.32 -4.33
C ALA A 142 -9.37 -4.87 -5.73
N LEU A 143 -8.25 -4.14 -5.81
CA LEU A 143 -7.67 -3.67 -7.07
C LEU A 143 -7.22 -4.85 -7.95
N SER A 144 -6.74 -5.94 -7.34
CA SER A 144 -6.43 -7.19 -8.05
C SER A 144 -7.66 -7.82 -8.71
N VAL A 145 -8.82 -7.75 -8.06
CA VAL A 145 -10.10 -8.20 -8.66
C VAL A 145 -10.49 -7.30 -9.84
N VAL A 146 -10.36 -5.97 -9.71
CA VAL A 146 -10.68 -5.02 -10.80
C VAL A 146 -9.79 -5.26 -12.02
N VAL A 147 -8.47 -5.34 -11.83
CA VAL A 147 -7.50 -5.61 -12.92
C VAL A 147 -7.76 -6.96 -13.57
N TRP A 148 -8.12 -7.96 -12.77
CA TRP A 148 -8.44 -9.29 -13.29
C TRP A 148 -9.67 -9.28 -14.19
N ILE A 149 -10.74 -8.57 -13.81
CA ILE A 149 -11.93 -8.41 -14.66
C ILE A 149 -11.55 -7.75 -16.00
N ILE A 150 -10.70 -6.72 -15.98
CA ILE A 150 -10.20 -6.04 -17.19
C ILE A 150 -9.50 -7.05 -18.13
N ILE A 151 -8.65 -7.92 -17.58
CA ILE A 151 -7.91 -8.94 -18.34
C ILE A 151 -8.88 -9.99 -18.91
N MET A 152 -9.76 -10.56 -18.07
CA MET A 152 -10.67 -11.64 -18.46
C MET A 152 -11.68 -11.20 -19.53
N LYS A 153 -12.18 -9.96 -19.41
CA LYS A 153 -13.10 -9.37 -20.38
C LYS A 153 -12.40 -8.83 -21.63
N ARG A 154 -11.07 -8.92 -21.71
CA ARG A 154 -10.25 -8.35 -22.80
C ARG A 154 -10.61 -6.88 -23.06
N MET A 155 -10.80 -6.13 -21.99
CA MET A 155 -11.16 -4.71 -22.09
C MET A 155 -10.00 -3.92 -22.71
N ARG A 156 -10.31 -2.77 -23.32
CA ARG A 156 -9.29 -1.89 -23.90
C ARG A 156 -8.32 -1.38 -22.84
N TRP A 157 -7.08 -1.10 -23.24
CA TRP A 157 -5.98 -0.72 -22.34
C TRP A 157 -6.29 0.46 -21.41
N PHE A 158 -7.09 1.44 -21.88
CA PHE A 158 -7.45 2.62 -21.08
C PHE A 158 -8.28 2.27 -19.83
N TRP A 159 -8.87 1.08 -19.74
CA TRP A 159 -9.54 0.64 -18.52
C TRP A 159 -8.58 0.47 -17.34
N LEU A 160 -7.26 0.41 -17.57
CA LEU A 160 -6.26 0.49 -16.49
C LEU A 160 -6.24 1.84 -15.77
N LEU A 161 -6.79 2.91 -16.37
CA LEU A 161 -6.94 4.19 -15.67
C LEU A 161 -7.88 4.09 -14.47
N LEU A 162 -8.83 3.14 -14.48
CA LEU A 162 -9.75 2.91 -13.38
C LEU A 162 -9.03 2.44 -12.10
N PRO A 163 -8.31 1.30 -12.09
CA PRO A 163 -7.59 0.88 -10.89
C PRO A 163 -6.46 1.86 -10.52
N ILE A 164 -5.82 2.54 -11.50
CA ILE A 164 -4.82 3.60 -11.21
C ILE A 164 -5.46 4.74 -10.43
N GLY A 165 -6.65 5.19 -10.86
CA GLY A 165 -7.39 6.24 -10.19
C GLY A 165 -7.86 5.83 -8.80
N LEU A 166 -8.32 4.58 -8.62
CA LEU A 166 -8.74 4.06 -7.31
C LEU A 166 -7.57 3.91 -6.34
N HIS A 167 -6.41 3.48 -6.84
CA HIS A 167 -5.17 3.43 -6.07
C HIS A 167 -4.77 4.84 -5.63
N ALA A 168 -4.66 5.77 -6.58
CA ALA A 168 -4.29 7.16 -6.27
C ALA A 168 -5.30 7.83 -5.32
N PHE A 169 -6.59 7.49 -5.42
CA PHE A 169 -7.61 7.97 -4.51
C PHE A 169 -7.34 7.58 -3.06
N ILE A 170 -6.88 6.36 -2.80
CA ILE A 170 -6.50 5.86 -1.47
C ILE A 170 -5.18 6.51 -1.00
N ASP A 171 -4.18 6.60 -1.88
CA ASP A 171 -2.84 7.09 -1.52
C ASP A 171 -2.78 8.61 -1.34
N PHE A 172 -3.73 9.36 -1.92
CA PHE A 172 -3.68 10.81 -1.95
C PHE A 172 -3.77 11.47 -0.57
N PRO A 173 -4.73 11.13 0.33
CA PRO A 173 -4.74 11.62 1.71
C PRO A 173 -3.46 11.29 2.48
N ALA A 174 -2.95 10.06 2.36
CA ALA A 174 -1.70 9.64 2.99
C ALA A 174 -0.51 10.50 2.51
N ALA A 175 -0.45 10.81 1.21
CA ALA A 175 0.56 11.70 0.65
C ALA A 175 0.41 13.15 1.15
N LEU A 176 -0.81 13.65 1.35
CA LEU A 176 -1.05 14.97 1.97
C LEU A 176 -0.59 15.03 3.42
N THR A 177 -0.82 13.97 4.21
CA THR A 177 -0.34 13.87 5.59
C THR A 177 1.19 13.87 5.65
N GLN A 178 1.87 13.16 4.72
CA GLN A 178 3.33 13.13 4.64
C GLN A 178 3.97 14.51 4.39
N VAL A 179 3.27 15.39 3.68
CA VAL A 179 3.73 16.78 3.44
C VAL A 179 3.17 17.78 4.46
N GLY A 180 2.50 17.31 5.51
CA GLY A 180 1.94 18.14 6.58
C GLY A 180 0.70 18.96 6.17
N ALA A 181 0.10 18.68 5.02
CA ALA A 181 -1.07 19.38 4.50
C ALA A 181 -2.40 18.81 5.01
N LEU A 182 -2.38 17.60 5.57
CA LEU A 182 -3.54 16.93 6.15
C LEU A 182 -3.21 16.41 7.55
N ASN A 183 -4.18 16.49 8.46
CA ASN A 183 -4.05 15.93 9.79
C ASN A 183 -4.18 14.39 9.75
N GLY A 184 -3.27 13.67 10.41
CA GLY A 184 -3.27 12.20 10.42
C GLY A 184 -4.58 11.58 10.92
N ALA A 185 -5.26 12.17 11.92
CA ALA A 185 -6.55 11.65 12.39
C ALA A 185 -7.66 11.79 11.34
N VAL A 186 -7.60 12.83 10.50
CA VAL A 186 -8.54 12.99 9.37
C VAL A 186 -8.23 11.98 8.28
N GLU A 187 -6.95 11.72 8.02
CA GLU A 187 -6.50 10.73 7.06
C GLU A 187 -6.95 9.31 7.43
N GLU A 188 -6.86 8.91 8.69
CA GLU A 188 -7.39 7.62 9.18
C GLU A 188 -8.90 7.46 8.89
N VAL A 189 -9.70 8.49 9.14
CA VAL A 189 -11.14 8.47 8.84
C VAL A 189 -11.38 8.37 7.34
N LEU A 190 -10.63 9.14 6.54
CA LEU A 190 -10.70 9.06 5.08
C LEU A 190 -10.34 7.66 4.59
N LEU A 191 -9.25 7.05 5.09
CA LEU A 191 -8.83 5.72 4.69
C LEU A 191 -9.92 4.67 4.91
N VAL A 192 -10.60 4.69 6.06
CA VAL A 192 -11.73 3.79 6.33
C VAL A 192 -12.85 3.98 5.32
N VAL A 193 -13.28 5.24 5.10
CA VAL A 193 -14.37 5.57 4.16
C VAL A 193 -14.00 5.16 2.74
N GLN A 194 -12.79 5.52 2.28
CA GLN A 194 -12.32 5.22 0.94
C GLN A 194 -12.17 3.71 0.73
N THR A 195 -11.70 2.97 1.73
CA THR A 195 -11.63 1.50 1.69
C THR A 195 -13.02 0.89 1.51
N ILE A 196 -14.02 1.35 2.29
CA ILE A 196 -15.40 0.89 2.14
C ILE A 196 -15.92 1.17 0.73
N LEU A 197 -15.68 2.37 0.20
CA LEU A 197 -16.11 2.76 -1.14
C LEU A 197 -15.46 1.88 -2.23
N VAL A 198 -14.15 1.64 -2.14
CA VAL A 198 -13.42 0.80 -3.10
C VAL A 198 -13.88 -0.66 -3.00
N LEU A 199 -14.12 -1.19 -1.81
CA LEU A 199 -14.64 -2.55 -1.61
C LEU A 199 -16.07 -2.69 -2.14
N ALA A 200 -16.95 -1.72 -1.86
CA ALA A 200 -18.31 -1.70 -2.36
C ALA A 200 -18.35 -1.60 -3.89
N PHE A 201 -17.54 -0.72 -4.47
CA PHE A 201 -17.36 -0.60 -5.92
C PHE A 201 -16.86 -1.92 -6.51
N THR A 202 -15.83 -2.52 -5.93
CA THR A 202 -15.24 -3.77 -6.43
C THR A 202 -16.24 -4.91 -6.35
N TYR A 203 -16.99 -5.02 -5.25
CA TYR A 203 -18.06 -6.02 -5.11
C TYR A 203 -19.15 -5.83 -6.18
N TRP A 204 -19.62 -4.60 -6.37
CA TRP A 204 -20.58 -4.28 -7.42
C TRP A 204 -20.03 -4.62 -8.81
N PHE A 205 -18.81 -4.19 -9.12
CA PHE A 205 -18.16 -4.42 -10.40
C PHE A 205 -17.95 -5.92 -10.65
N TRP A 206 -17.55 -6.67 -9.63
CA TRP A 206 -17.45 -8.14 -9.67
C TRP A 206 -18.80 -8.78 -9.96
N ARG A 207 -19.87 -8.35 -9.26
CA ARG A 207 -21.22 -8.89 -9.44
C ARG A 207 -21.72 -8.73 -10.88
N GLN A 208 -21.49 -7.56 -11.49
CA GLN A 208 -21.86 -7.30 -12.89
C GLN A 208 -21.08 -8.17 -13.89
N ASN A 209 -19.88 -8.62 -13.53
CA ASN A 209 -18.98 -9.34 -14.43
C ASN A 209 -18.82 -10.83 -14.10
N ARG A 210 -19.54 -11.32 -13.08
CA ARG A 210 -19.42 -12.69 -12.56
C ARG A 210 -19.63 -13.77 -13.62
N GLN A 211 -20.56 -13.57 -14.55
CA GLN A 211 -20.86 -14.54 -15.61
C GLN A 211 -19.71 -14.79 -16.57
N VAL A 212 -18.88 -13.77 -16.84
CA VAL A 212 -17.72 -13.92 -17.71
C VAL A 212 -16.66 -14.76 -17.01
N MET A 213 -16.42 -14.48 -15.72
CA MET A 213 -15.41 -15.21 -14.95
C MET A 213 -15.76 -16.68 -14.72
N THR A 214 -17.05 -17.03 -14.63
CA THR A 214 -17.50 -18.43 -14.49
C THR A 214 -17.62 -19.16 -15.83
N ARG A 215 -17.76 -18.47 -16.96
CA ARG A 215 -17.80 -19.09 -18.30
C ARG A 215 -16.41 -19.50 -18.77
N THR A 216 -15.42 -18.64 -18.61
CA THR A 216 -14.02 -18.97 -18.92
C THR A 216 -13.53 -20.18 -18.12
N ALA A 217 -14.11 -20.41 -16.93
CA ALA A 217 -13.84 -21.57 -16.09
C ALA A 217 -14.31 -22.92 -16.62
N LYS A 218 -15.38 -22.92 -17.42
CA LYS A 218 -15.98 -24.16 -17.94
C LYS A 218 -15.41 -24.57 -19.30
N THR A 219 -14.71 -23.66 -19.96
CA THR A 219 -14.16 -23.84 -21.32
C THR A 219 -12.65 -24.03 -21.35
N ALA A 220 -11.98 -24.00 -20.18
CA ALA A 220 -10.55 -24.21 -19.99
C ALA A 220 -10.32 -25.56 -19.31
#